data_AF-A0A5N6UVJ9-F1
#
_entry.id   AF-A0A5N6UVJ9-F1
#
_cell.length_a   1.000
_cell.length_b   1.000
_cell.length_c   1.000
_cell.angle_alpha   90.00
_cell.angle_beta   90.00
_cell.angle_gamma   90.00
#
_symmetry.space_group_name_H-M   'P 1'
#
loop_
_entity.id
_entity.type
_entity.pdbx_description
1 polymer ?
#
loop_
_entity_poly.entity_id
_entity_poly.type
_entity_poly.pdbx_seq_one_letter_code
_entity_poly.pdbx_strand_id
1 'polypeptide(L)'
;MEETMLPEAKIHNDLESTVKIVNAKVQQLRTTGLTRGDWDALKNGRLWLIWGDHDETTRTSKISVTVWRRTRARNAYREIQDASNHLFLAVALSVTPTSCGKTTFRPILDYLTSLSNYESFSFLLSSSAKAIFETTAVEQGFSGNHRYLDFMQKVFPQQELRQIQFAYSLVRRDNVPSFLEAMQEGIYSSRLWSEEEMQGGDTSGCLTIFIPTREEEDGSCNIRVDRNVLMRAIHRFGMTKLKLE
;
A
#
# COMPACT_ATOMS: atom_id res chain seq x y z
N MET A 1 19.53 52.88 -11.76
CA MET A 1 19.99 51.50 -11.55
C MET A 1 19.20 50.95 -10.40
N GLU A 2 18.04 50.38 -10.71
CA GLU A 2 17.17 49.74 -9.75
C GLU A 2 17.45 48.24 -9.87
N GLU A 3 18.13 47.72 -8.86
CA GLU A 3 18.73 46.40 -8.86
C GLU A 3 17.64 45.33 -8.80
N THR A 4 17.60 44.51 -9.85
CA THR A 4 16.70 43.35 -10.04
C THR A 4 16.98 42.23 -9.03
N MET A 5 16.68 42.46 -7.75
CA MET A 5 16.75 41.45 -6.67
C MET A 5 15.43 40.71 -6.40
N LEU A 6 14.38 41.02 -7.16
CA LEU A 6 13.03 40.43 -7.01
C LEU A 6 12.83 38.97 -7.53
N PRO A 7 13.61 38.40 -8.46
CA PRO A 7 13.34 37.04 -8.97
C PRO A 7 13.65 35.93 -7.96
N GLU A 8 14.75 36.04 -7.22
CA GLU A 8 15.28 34.95 -6.38
C GLU A 8 14.48 34.77 -5.09
N ALA A 9 14.14 35.87 -4.41
CA ALA A 9 13.32 35.83 -3.20
C ALA A 9 11.93 35.22 -3.47
N LYS A 10 11.35 35.48 -4.64
CA LYS A 10 10.06 34.90 -5.04
C LYS A 10 10.16 33.40 -5.30
N ILE A 11 11.21 32.95 -5.99
CA ILE A 11 11.45 31.52 -6.25
C ILE A 11 11.68 30.77 -4.93
N HIS A 12 12.43 31.36 -3.99
CA HIS A 12 12.67 30.76 -2.69
C HIS A 12 11.38 30.60 -1.87
N ASN A 13 10.53 31.62 -1.84
CA ASN A 13 9.23 31.57 -1.17
C ASN A 13 8.28 30.54 -1.81
N ASP A 14 8.23 30.47 -3.15
CA ASP A 14 7.41 29.51 -3.88
C ASP A 14 7.87 28.06 -3.62
N LEU A 15 9.19 27.85 -3.53
CA LEU A 15 9.80 26.57 -3.17
C LEU A 15 9.41 26.15 -1.76
N GLU A 16 9.66 26.99 -0.76
CA GLU A 16 9.38 26.69 0.64
C GLU A 16 7.89 26.38 0.86
N SER A 17 7.01 27.20 0.26
CA SER A 17 5.56 27.01 0.30
C SER A 17 5.15 25.66 -0.31
N THR A 18 5.70 25.31 -1.47
CA THR A 18 5.38 24.04 -2.14
C THR A 18 5.85 22.84 -1.32
N VAL A 19 7.08 22.87 -0.82
CA VAL A 19 7.65 21.79 0.01
C VAL A 19 6.82 21.61 1.28
N LYS A 20 6.39 22.70 1.93
CA LYS A 20 5.53 22.65 3.11
C LYS A 20 4.18 21.97 2.82
N ILE A 21 3.55 22.32 1.70
CA ILE A 21 2.28 21.73 1.26
C ILE A 21 2.44 20.23 0.95
N VAL A 22 3.52 19.83 0.28
CA VAL A 22 3.81 18.42 -0.03
C VAL A 22 4.05 17.62 1.25
N ASN A 23 4.83 18.15 2.19
CA ASN A 23 5.09 17.50 3.47
C ASN A 23 3.80 17.35 4.31
N ALA A 24 2.95 18.37 4.34
CA ALA A 24 1.65 18.28 5.00
C ALA A 24 0.78 17.18 4.39
N LYS A 25 0.79 17.05 3.05
CA LYS A 25 0.08 15.98 2.35
C LYS A 25 0.64 14.60 2.68
N VAL A 26 1.96 14.42 2.77
CA VAL A 26 2.58 13.16 3.22
C VAL A 26 2.12 12.78 4.63
N GLN A 27 2.14 13.73 5.57
CA GLN A 27 1.68 13.45 6.93
C GLN A 27 0.20 13.07 6.99
N GLN A 28 -0.63 13.72 6.16
CA GLN A 28 -2.04 13.37 6.03
C GLN A 28 -2.22 11.95 5.46
N LEU A 29 -1.47 11.58 4.42
CA LEU A 29 -1.50 10.24 3.82
C LEU A 29 -1.06 9.15 4.82
N ARG A 30 -0.05 9.42 5.65
CA ARG A 30 0.40 8.49 6.70
C ARG A 30 -0.63 8.24 7.78
N THR A 31 -1.33 9.30 8.19
CA THR A 31 -2.24 9.25 9.35
C THR A 31 -3.64 8.79 8.97
N THR A 32 -4.13 9.22 7.81
CA THR A 32 -5.54 9.07 7.43
C THR A 32 -5.74 8.43 6.05
N GLY A 33 -4.67 8.15 5.31
CA GLY A 33 -4.75 7.61 3.95
C GLY A 33 -5.32 8.62 2.96
N LEU A 34 -6.00 8.14 1.92
CA LEU A 34 -6.62 9.01 0.91
C LEU A 34 -8.02 9.44 1.34
N THR A 35 -8.27 10.76 1.36
CA THR A 35 -9.60 11.30 1.61
C THR A 35 -10.47 11.26 0.35
N ARG A 36 -11.78 11.47 0.53
CA ARG A 36 -12.71 11.62 -0.62
C ARG A 36 -12.29 12.75 -1.56
N GLY A 37 -11.84 13.89 -1.02
CA GLY A 37 -11.37 15.02 -1.83
C GLY A 37 -10.10 14.70 -2.63
N ASP A 38 -9.22 13.87 -2.08
CA ASP A 38 -8.04 13.38 -2.80
C ASP A 38 -8.45 12.52 -3.99
N TRP A 39 -9.41 11.61 -3.79
CA TRP A 39 -9.94 10.78 -4.86
C TRP A 39 -10.58 11.59 -5.97
N ASP A 40 -11.39 12.59 -5.63
CA ASP A 40 -12.00 13.48 -6.61
C ASP A 40 -10.92 14.23 -7.41
N ALA A 41 -9.87 14.71 -6.74
CA ALA A 41 -8.75 15.39 -7.41
C ALA A 41 -7.98 14.47 -8.37
N LEU A 42 -7.81 13.18 -8.03
CA LEU A 42 -7.14 12.19 -8.89
C LEU A 42 -8.02 11.76 -10.07
N LYS A 43 -9.30 11.46 -9.80
CA LYS A 43 -10.25 10.96 -10.80
C LYS A 43 -10.63 12.01 -11.84
N ASN A 44 -10.60 13.30 -11.49
CA ASN A 44 -10.91 14.42 -12.38
C ASN A 44 -9.80 14.67 -13.43
N GLY A 45 -9.46 13.64 -14.20
CA GLY A 45 -8.53 13.68 -15.33
C GLY A 45 -7.05 13.78 -14.96
N ARG A 46 -6.69 13.83 -13.67
CA ARG A 46 -5.28 13.98 -13.26
C ARG A 46 -4.49 12.69 -13.49
N LEU A 47 -5.03 11.52 -13.13
CA LEU A 47 -4.36 10.25 -13.40
C LEU A 47 -4.27 9.96 -14.91
N TRP A 48 -5.36 10.16 -15.64
CA TRP A 48 -5.36 10.08 -17.10
C TRP A 48 -4.34 11.02 -17.76
N LEU A 49 -4.20 12.26 -17.27
CA LEU A 49 -3.19 13.20 -17.78
C LEU A 49 -1.76 12.61 -17.67
N ILE A 50 -1.47 11.89 -16.59
CA ILE A 50 -0.12 11.42 -16.26
C ILE A 50 0.19 10.08 -16.97
N TRP A 51 -0.74 9.13 -16.87
CA TRP A 51 -0.57 7.73 -17.31
C TRP A 51 -1.39 7.33 -18.53
N GLY A 52 -2.38 8.11 -18.93
CA GLY A 52 -3.19 7.84 -20.12
C GLY A 52 -2.35 7.84 -21.38
N ASP A 53 -2.69 6.92 -22.29
CA ASP A 53 -2.08 6.89 -23.61
C ASP A 53 -2.50 8.11 -24.41
N HIS A 54 -1.48 8.82 -24.87
CA HIS A 54 -1.63 9.98 -25.71
C HIS A 54 -0.98 9.66 -27.05
N ASP A 55 -1.81 9.32 -28.03
CA ASP A 55 -1.41 9.40 -29.43
C ASP A 55 -1.36 10.90 -29.82
N GLU A 56 -0.41 11.62 -29.23
CA GLU A 56 -0.14 13.04 -29.51
C GLU A 56 0.66 13.20 -30.83
N THR A 57 1.02 12.10 -31.47
CA THR A 57 1.79 12.02 -32.72
C THR A 57 0.98 12.19 -34.00
N THR A 58 -0.36 12.13 -33.96
CA THR A 58 -1.19 12.08 -35.18
C THR A 58 -1.90 13.37 -35.59
N ARG A 59 -1.60 14.55 -35.02
CA ARG A 59 -2.19 15.82 -35.49
C ARG A 59 -1.19 16.96 -35.67
N THR A 60 -0.63 17.01 -36.87
CA THR A 60 -0.39 18.19 -37.72
C THR A 60 -0.43 19.60 -37.08
N SER A 61 0.70 20.30 -37.27
CA SER A 61 0.88 21.77 -37.35
C SER A 61 0.27 22.65 -36.24
N LYS A 62 1.16 23.22 -35.42
CA LYS A 62 0.94 24.18 -34.31
C LYS A 62 0.48 23.54 -32.99
N ILE A 63 1.46 23.22 -32.14
CA ILE A 63 1.23 22.90 -30.73
C ILE A 63 0.56 24.12 -30.06
N SER A 64 -0.70 24.00 -29.68
CA SER A 64 -1.38 25.06 -28.94
C SER A 64 -0.71 25.25 -27.58
N VAL A 65 -0.72 26.49 -27.04
CA VAL A 65 -0.14 26.80 -25.72
C VAL A 65 -0.68 25.88 -24.62
N THR A 66 -1.94 25.43 -24.74
CA THR A 66 -2.57 24.48 -23.83
C THR A 66 -1.95 23.08 -23.90
N VAL A 67 -1.64 22.57 -25.10
CA VAL A 67 -0.97 21.28 -25.27
C VAL A 67 0.45 21.33 -24.71
N TRP A 68 1.17 22.43 -24.92
CA TRP A 68 2.51 22.61 -24.36
C TRP A 68 2.51 22.61 -22.83
N ARG A 69 1.59 23.36 -22.19
CA ARG A 69 1.46 23.37 -20.73
C ARG A 69 1.11 22.00 -20.17
N ARG A 70 0.23 21.26 -20.86
CA ARG A 70 -0.16 19.90 -20.49
C ARG A 70 1.02 18.93 -20.56
N THR A 71 1.80 19.00 -21.63
CA THR A 71 3.01 18.19 -21.82
C THR A 71 4.03 18.48 -20.74
N ARG A 72 4.25 19.76 -20.41
CA ARG A 72 5.19 20.18 -19.36
C ARG A 72 4.77 19.69 -17.98
N ALA A 73 3.48 19.82 -17.64
CA ALA A 73 2.96 19.30 -16.37
C ALA A 73 3.12 17.78 -16.26
N ARG A 74 2.81 17.04 -17.35
CA ARG A 74 3.00 15.60 -17.42
C ARG A 74 4.45 15.20 -17.22
N ASN A 75 5.37 15.86 -17.90
CA ASN A 75 6.81 15.58 -17.78
C ASN A 75 7.30 15.85 -16.35
N ALA A 76 6.87 16.96 -15.73
CA ALA A 76 7.20 17.24 -14.33
C ALA A 76 6.71 16.13 -13.38
N TYR A 77 5.48 15.65 -13.53
CA TYR A 77 4.99 14.53 -12.72
C TYR A 77 5.79 13.24 -12.97
N ARG A 78 6.16 12.95 -14.22
CA ARG A 78 6.96 11.76 -14.56
C ARG A 78 8.37 11.82 -13.98
N GLU A 79 9.03 12.97 -14.08
CA GLU A 79 10.36 13.20 -13.46
C GLU A 79 10.31 12.99 -11.95
N ILE A 80 9.24 13.45 -11.27
CA ILE A 80 9.05 13.21 -9.84
C ILE A 80 8.78 11.73 -9.56
N GLN A 81 8.00 11.06 -10.40
CA GLN A 81 7.70 9.64 -10.24
C GLN A 81 8.94 8.77 -10.43
N ASP A 82 9.78 9.10 -11.40
CA ASP A 82 11.09 8.47 -11.62
C ASP A 82 11.99 8.57 -10.38
N ALA A 83 11.89 9.68 -9.65
CA ALA A 83 12.62 9.86 -8.41
C ALA A 83 11.99 9.09 -7.23
N SER A 84 10.67 9.17 -7.05
CA SER A 84 9.95 8.42 -6.00
C SER A 84 8.44 8.39 -6.25
N ASN A 85 7.86 7.17 -6.29
CA ASN A 85 6.41 6.96 -6.41
C ASN A 85 5.60 7.56 -5.25
N HIS A 86 6.15 7.57 -4.03
CA HIS A 86 5.50 8.15 -2.87
C HIS A 86 5.46 9.67 -2.93
N LEU A 87 6.60 10.29 -3.28
CA LEU A 87 6.68 11.73 -3.50
C LEU A 87 5.77 12.15 -4.65
N PHE A 88 5.78 11.39 -5.74
CA PHE A 88 4.89 11.62 -6.87
C PHE A 88 3.44 11.72 -6.45
N LEU A 89 2.92 10.79 -5.65
CA LEU A 89 1.52 10.84 -5.24
C LEU A 89 1.24 12.06 -4.37
N ALA A 90 2.13 12.39 -3.44
CA ALA A 90 1.98 13.58 -2.61
C ALA A 90 1.92 14.87 -3.44
N VAL A 91 2.81 14.99 -4.45
CA VAL A 91 2.82 16.12 -5.38
C VAL A 91 1.59 16.10 -6.30
N ALA A 92 1.23 14.93 -6.83
CA ALA A 92 0.06 14.75 -7.68
C ALA A 92 -1.24 15.05 -6.94
N LEU A 93 -1.29 15.02 -5.61
CA LEU A 93 -2.46 15.46 -4.84
C LEU A 93 -2.43 16.94 -4.49
N SER A 94 -1.25 17.46 -4.15
CA SER A 94 -1.11 18.78 -3.55
C SER A 94 -0.78 19.90 -4.53
N VAL A 95 -0.17 19.58 -5.68
CA VAL A 95 0.22 20.53 -6.71
C VAL A 95 -0.63 20.29 -7.96
N THR A 96 -1.27 21.34 -8.46
CA THR A 96 -2.12 21.23 -9.66
C THR A 96 -1.29 21.10 -10.94
N PRO A 97 -1.83 20.47 -12.00
CA PRO A 97 -1.16 20.43 -13.30
C PRO A 97 -0.80 21.83 -13.84
N THR A 98 -1.67 22.82 -13.58
CA THR A 98 -1.42 24.21 -13.97
C THR A 98 -0.16 24.78 -13.32
N SER A 99 0.09 24.46 -12.05
CA SER A 99 1.32 24.88 -11.36
C SER A 99 2.54 24.14 -11.90
N CYS A 100 2.46 22.81 -12.09
CA CYS A 100 3.54 22.01 -12.66
C CYS A 100 3.94 22.45 -14.08
N GLY A 101 2.98 22.95 -14.87
CA GLY A 101 3.20 23.44 -16.22
C GLY A 101 3.85 24.83 -16.31
N LYS A 102 4.12 25.50 -15.19
CA LYS A 102 4.80 26.82 -15.18
C LYS A 102 6.31 26.65 -15.30
N THR A 103 6.98 27.64 -15.92
CA THR A 103 8.44 27.70 -15.96
C THR A 103 9.04 27.89 -14.57
N THR A 104 8.36 28.65 -13.71
CA THR A 104 8.75 28.89 -12.30
C THR A 104 8.69 27.64 -11.44
N PHE A 105 8.04 26.56 -11.89
CA PHE A 105 8.06 25.28 -11.19
C PHE A 105 9.36 24.50 -11.41
N ARG A 106 10.20 24.89 -12.40
CA ARG A 106 11.42 24.13 -12.71
C ARG A 106 12.41 24.05 -11.54
N PRO A 107 12.74 25.14 -10.83
CA PRO A 107 13.61 25.06 -9.65
C PRO A 107 13.03 24.16 -8.54
N ILE A 108 11.70 24.14 -8.40
CA ILE A 108 11.01 23.28 -7.42
C ILE A 108 11.12 21.81 -7.82
N LEU A 109 10.91 21.52 -9.11
CA LEU A 109 11.10 20.19 -9.66
C LEU A 109 12.54 19.72 -9.45
N ASP A 110 13.53 20.53 -9.82
CA ASP A 110 14.95 20.21 -9.67
C ASP A 110 15.32 19.94 -8.20
N TYR A 111 14.78 20.73 -7.25
CA TYR A 111 14.96 20.48 -5.82
C TYR A 111 14.33 19.14 -5.40
N LEU A 112 13.08 18.87 -5.78
CA LEU A 112 12.37 17.65 -5.38
C LEU A 112 13.01 16.38 -5.97
N THR A 113 13.57 16.44 -7.18
CA THR A 113 14.19 15.29 -7.86
C THR A 113 15.67 15.10 -7.52
N SER A 114 16.30 16.06 -6.84
CA SER A 114 17.71 15.98 -6.42
C SER A 114 17.92 15.61 -4.94
N LEU A 115 16.84 15.31 -4.21
CA LEU A 115 16.94 14.87 -2.82
C LEU A 115 17.73 13.56 -2.74
N SER A 116 18.68 13.49 -1.80
CA SER A 116 19.54 12.32 -1.62
C SER A 116 18.80 11.11 -1.06
N ASN A 117 17.67 11.32 -0.38
CA ASN A 117 16.85 10.27 0.22
C ASN A 117 15.35 10.67 0.16
N TYR A 118 14.50 9.69 -0.11
CA TYR A 118 13.04 9.82 -0.19
C TYR A 118 12.27 9.12 0.93
N GLU A 119 12.94 8.51 1.91
CA GLU A 119 12.30 7.80 3.04
C GLU A 119 11.33 8.69 3.82
N SER A 120 11.63 9.98 3.96
CA SER A 120 10.76 10.96 4.62
C SER A 120 9.41 11.12 3.92
N PHE A 121 9.29 10.70 2.66
CA PHE A 121 8.05 10.69 1.89
C PHE A 121 7.37 9.32 1.84
N SER A 122 7.97 8.26 2.39
CA SER A 122 7.41 6.91 2.33
C SER A 122 6.13 6.76 3.18
N PHE A 123 5.11 6.10 2.65
CA PHE A 123 3.86 5.77 3.34
C PHE A 123 3.18 4.59 2.65
N LEU A 124 2.34 3.86 3.38
CA LEU A 124 1.53 2.78 2.82
C LEU A 124 0.08 3.22 2.73
N LEU A 125 -0.58 2.80 1.65
CA LEU A 125 -2.01 3.02 1.46
C LEU A 125 -2.80 1.73 1.72
N SER A 126 -4.07 1.88 2.06
CA SER A 126 -4.95 0.75 2.37
C SER A 126 -5.30 -0.09 1.13
N SER A 127 -5.68 -1.35 1.36
CA SER A 127 -6.19 -2.24 0.29
C SER A 127 -7.43 -1.66 -0.40
N SER A 128 -8.26 -0.89 0.30
CA SER A 128 -9.39 -0.19 -0.30
C SER A 128 -8.93 0.88 -1.30
N ALA A 129 -7.85 1.61 -0.98
CA ALA A 129 -7.25 2.56 -1.91
C ALA A 129 -6.67 1.85 -3.15
N LYS A 130 -6.05 0.68 -2.95
CA LYS A 130 -5.54 -0.16 -4.05
C LYS A 130 -6.64 -0.49 -5.06
N ALA A 131 -7.77 -1.01 -4.58
CA ALA A 131 -8.91 -1.37 -5.42
C ALA A 131 -9.46 -0.17 -6.21
N ILE A 132 -9.44 1.04 -5.62
CA ILE A 132 -9.87 2.25 -6.31
C ILE A 132 -8.89 2.59 -7.45
N PHE A 133 -7.58 2.51 -7.23
CA PHE A 133 -6.59 2.73 -8.29
C PHE A 133 -6.72 1.71 -9.41
N GLU A 134 -6.90 0.43 -9.10
CA GLU A 134 -7.09 -0.65 -10.09
C GLU A 134 -8.33 -0.40 -10.95
N THR A 135 -9.48 -0.13 -10.33
CA THR A 135 -10.72 0.19 -11.04
C THR A 135 -10.55 1.45 -11.90
N THR A 136 -9.94 2.51 -11.36
CA THR A 136 -9.74 3.77 -12.10
C THR A 136 -8.82 3.58 -13.30
N ALA A 137 -7.78 2.74 -13.18
CA ALA A 137 -6.85 2.46 -14.27
C ALA A 137 -7.50 1.72 -15.42
N VAL A 138 -8.43 0.80 -15.12
CA VAL A 138 -9.25 0.13 -16.13
C VAL A 138 -10.22 1.11 -16.77
N GLU A 139 -10.96 1.88 -15.98
CA GLU A 139 -11.94 2.87 -16.46
C GLU A 139 -11.31 3.94 -17.36
N GLN A 140 -10.10 4.40 -17.04
CA GLN A 140 -9.39 5.45 -17.77
C GLN A 140 -8.39 4.91 -18.80
N GLY A 141 -8.30 3.59 -18.97
CA GLY A 141 -7.51 2.95 -20.02
C GLY A 141 -5.99 3.06 -19.87
N PHE A 142 -5.47 3.12 -18.64
CA PHE A 142 -4.02 3.15 -18.37
C PHE A 142 -3.52 1.97 -17.53
N SER A 143 -4.32 0.91 -17.37
CA SER A 143 -3.95 -0.28 -16.58
C SER A 143 -2.67 -0.98 -17.07
N GLY A 144 -2.32 -0.85 -18.36
CA GLY A 144 -1.07 -1.37 -18.93
C GLY A 144 0.13 -0.42 -18.84
N ASN A 145 -0.02 0.79 -18.29
CA ASN A 145 1.06 1.75 -18.24
C ASN A 145 2.16 1.31 -17.26
N HIS A 146 3.40 1.18 -17.72
CA HIS A 146 4.52 0.71 -16.90
C HIS A 146 4.75 1.54 -15.63
N ARG A 147 4.57 2.86 -15.69
CA ARG A 147 4.72 3.76 -14.54
C ARG A 147 3.61 3.56 -13.53
N TYR A 148 2.39 3.35 -14.01
CA TYR A 148 1.28 2.98 -13.14
C TYR A 148 1.55 1.65 -12.43
N LEU A 149 2.05 0.63 -13.15
CA LEU A 149 2.36 -0.67 -12.57
C LEU A 149 3.49 -0.59 -11.52
N ASP A 150 4.55 0.16 -11.79
CA ASP A 150 5.63 0.41 -10.81
C ASP A 150 5.10 1.18 -9.59
N PHE A 151 4.26 2.20 -9.80
CA PHE A 151 3.56 2.90 -8.73
C PHE A 151 2.77 1.92 -7.84
N MET A 152 1.99 1.02 -8.46
CA MET A 152 1.21 0.04 -7.73
C MET A 152 2.09 -0.88 -6.88
N GLN A 153 3.24 -1.31 -7.39
CA GLN A 153 4.18 -2.17 -6.66
C GLN A 153 4.85 -1.44 -5.48
N LYS A 154 5.16 -0.15 -5.62
CA LYS A 154 5.86 0.62 -4.59
C LYS A 154 4.96 1.12 -3.46
N VAL A 155 3.75 1.59 -3.81
CA VAL A 155 2.81 2.19 -2.84
C VAL A 155 1.87 1.16 -2.23
N PHE A 156 1.62 0.07 -2.96
CA PHE A 156 0.93 -1.11 -2.48
C PHE A 156 1.85 -2.31 -2.61
N PRO A 157 2.99 -2.33 -1.87
CA PRO A 157 3.81 -3.52 -1.84
C PRO A 157 2.87 -4.66 -1.53
N GLN A 158 2.93 -5.71 -2.35
CA GLN A 158 2.32 -6.96 -1.94
C GLN A 158 2.94 -7.21 -0.57
N GLN A 159 2.14 -7.09 0.50
CA GLN A 159 2.39 -7.93 1.65
C GLN A 159 2.55 -9.28 1.00
N GLU A 160 3.77 -9.83 1.00
CA GLU A 160 3.95 -11.24 0.73
C GLU A 160 2.82 -11.87 1.52
N LEU A 161 1.79 -12.35 0.82
CA LEU A 161 0.68 -13.06 1.45
C LEU A 161 1.43 -14.01 2.35
N ARG A 162 1.36 -13.82 3.68
CA ARG A 162 2.05 -14.69 4.65
C ARG A 162 1.87 -16.06 4.04
N GLN A 163 2.96 -16.64 3.53
CA GLN A 163 2.80 -17.86 2.76
C GLN A 163 2.34 -18.83 3.83
N ILE A 164 1.03 -19.07 3.91
CA ILE A 164 0.48 -20.08 4.78
C ILE A 164 0.96 -21.35 4.10
N GLN A 165 2.17 -21.76 4.47
CA GLN A 165 2.66 -23.07 4.15
C GLN A 165 1.78 -24.02 4.93
N PHE A 166 0.86 -24.63 4.21
CA PHE A 166 0.06 -25.70 4.73
C PHE A 166 0.99 -26.86 5.09
N ALA A 167 1.41 -26.94 6.36
CA ALA A 167 2.34 -27.95 6.84
C ALA A 167 1.84 -29.40 6.64
N TYR A 168 0.55 -29.61 6.38
CA TYR A 168 0.03 -30.94 6.03
C TYR A 168 0.59 -31.50 4.71
N SER A 169 1.16 -30.67 3.83
CA SER A 169 1.91 -31.16 2.66
C SER A 169 3.34 -31.60 2.99
N LEU A 170 3.85 -31.23 4.17
CA LEU A 170 5.20 -31.53 4.65
C LEU A 170 5.23 -32.74 5.61
N VAL A 171 4.11 -33.06 6.25
CA VAL A 171 3.96 -34.25 7.11
C VAL A 171 3.45 -35.42 6.29
N ARG A 172 4.26 -36.47 6.14
CA ARG A 172 3.80 -37.73 5.51
C ARG A 172 2.62 -38.29 6.31
N ARG A 173 1.64 -38.88 5.61
CA ARG A 173 0.41 -39.41 6.24
C ARG A 173 0.68 -40.36 7.41
N ASP A 174 1.72 -41.19 7.28
CA ASP A 174 2.09 -42.17 8.31
C ASP A 174 2.72 -41.52 9.56
N ASN A 175 3.20 -40.28 9.46
CA ASN A 175 3.76 -39.51 10.57
C ASN A 175 2.73 -38.62 11.27
N VAL A 176 1.49 -38.55 10.78
CA VAL A 176 0.42 -37.75 11.39
C VAL A 176 0.18 -38.12 12.85
N PRO A 177 0.11 -39.41 13.25
CA PRO A 177 -0.06 -39.77 14.66
C PRO A 177 1.05 -39.23 15.56
N SER A 178 2.32 -39.43 15.19
CA SER A 178 3.47 -38.93 15.95
C SER A 178 3.54 -37.40 15.99
N PHE A 179 3.12 -36.74 14.91
CA PHE A 179 2.99 -35.28 14.89
C PHE A 179 1.93 -34.79 15.90
N LEU A 180 0.75 -35.42 15.94
CA LEU A 180 -0.29 -35.09 16.91
C LEU A 180 0.14 -35.36 18.35
N GLU A 181 0.89 -36.43 18.59
CA GLU A 181 1.46 -36.76 19.90
C GLU A 181 2.46 -35.70 20.39
N ALA A 182 3.39 -35.26 19.53
CA ALA A 182 4.32 -34.18 19.85
C ALA A 182 3.61 -32.85 20.13
N MET A 183 2.53 -32.54 19.41
CA MET A 183 1.72 -31.36 19.69
C MET A 183 1.00 -31.46 21.03
N GLN A 184 0.48 -32.65 21.37
CA GLN A 184 -0.16 -32.89 22.66
C GLN A 184 0.81 -32.68 23.82
N GLU A 185 2.05 -33.16 23.69
CA GLU A 185 3.11 -32.89 24.68
C GLU A 185 3.40 -31.39 24.82
N GLY A 186 3.46 -30.66 23.71
CA GLY A 186 3.62 -29.20 23.71
C GLY A 186 2.49 -28.45 24.42
N ILE A 187 1.24 -28.92 24.27
CA ILE A 187 0.08 -28.34 24.96
C ILE A 187 0.19 -28.57 26.46
N TYR A 188 0.46 -29.80 26.91
CA TYR A 188 0.54 -30.12 28.34
C TYR A 188 1.74 -29.50 29.05
N SER A 189 2.82 -29.22 28.31
CA SER A 189 3.99 -28.54 28.85
C SER A 189 3.90 -27.01 28.78
N SER A 190 2.83 -26.45 28.21
CA SER A 190 2.66 -25.01 28.06
C SER A 190 2.38 -24.33 29.40
N ARG A 191 3.21 -23.34 29.75
CA ARG A 191 3.01 -22.52 30.97
C ARG A 191 1.70 -21.75 30.95
N LEU A 192 1.28 -21.24 29.78
CA LEU A 192 0.04 -20.50 29.61
C LEU A 192 -1.19 -21.38 29.90
N TRP A 193 -1.12 -22.65 29.50
CA TRP A 193 -2.17 -23.62 29.80
C TRP A 193 -2.32 -23.83 31.31
N SER A 194 -1.20 -24.02 32.01
CA SER A 194 -1.21 -24.13 33.47
C SER A 194 -1.73 -22.86 34.17
N GLU A 195 -1.42 -21.68 33.64
CA GLU A 195 -1.89 -20.39 34.17
C GLU A 195 -3.43 -20.22 34.02
N GLU A 196 -4.02 -20.61 32.89
CA GLU A 196 -5.47 -20.60 32.68
C GLU A 196 -6.20 -21.59 33.59
N GLU A 197 -5.67 -22.81 33.75
CA GLU A 197 -6.21 -23.83 34.64
C GLU A 197 -6.25 -23.35 36.10
N MET A 198 -5.17 -22.69 36.56
CA MET A 198 -5.10 -22.10 37.90
C MET A 198 -6.12 -20.97 38.12
N GLN A 199 -6.57 -20.30 37.06
CA GLN A 199 -7.58 -19.24 37.12
C GLN A 199 -9.02 -19.78 37.08
N GLY A 200 -9.20 -21.12 37.05
CA GLY A 200 -10.51 -21.77 37.02
C GLY A 200 -11.17 -21.77 35.63
N GLY A 201 -10.38 -21.51 34.57
CA GLY A 201 -10.82 -21.73 33.20
C GLY A 201 -10.87 -23.24 32.90
N ASP A 202 -12.04 -23.73 32.50
CA ASP A 202 -12.27 -25.14 32.12
C ASP A 202 -12.26 -25.36 30.60
N THR A 203 -12.10 -24.28 29.82
CA THR A 203 -12.25 -24.30 28.36
C THR A 203 -11.30 -23.30 27.68
N SER A 204 -10.21 -23.79 27.09
CA SER A 204 -9.45 -23.03 26.09
C SER A 204 -10.19 -23.10 24.74
N GLY A 205 -10.78 -22.00 24.30
CA GLY A 205 -11.40 -21.94 22.98
C GLY A 205 -10.34 -22.00 21.89
N CYS A 206 -10.42 -23.02 21.00
CA CYS A 206 -9.63 -23.17 19.78
C CYS A 206 -8.14 -23.54 19.99
N LEU A 207 -7.75 -24.71 19.47
CA LEU A 207 -6.34 -25.07 19.25
C LEU A 207 -5.80 -24.26 18.07
N THR A 208 -5.36 -23.03 18.31
CA THR A 208 -4.49 -22.30 17.39
C THR A 208 -3.06 -22.54 17.83
N ILE A 209 -2.35 -23.42 17.13
CA ILE A 209 -0.93 -23.65 17.42
C ILE A 209 -0.14 -22.53 16.78
N PHE A 210 0.48 -21.73 17.63
CA PHE A 210 1.42 -20.70 17.26
C PHE A 210 2.82 -21.32 17.18
N ILE A 211 3.37 -21.43 15.97
CA ILE A 211 4.77 -21.87 15.76
C ILE A 211 5.60 -20.59 15.59
N PRO A 212 6.41 -20.20 16.57
CA PRO A 212 7.24 -19.00 16.44
C PRO A 212 8.36 -19.28 15.42
N THR A 213 8.34 -18.54 14.31
CA THR A 213 9.42 -18.58 13.31
C THR A 213 10.47 -17.50 13.55
N ARG A 214 10.11 -16.41 14.26
CA ARG A 214 10.96 -15.32 14.78
C ARG A 214 10.31 -14.67 16.02
N GLU A 215 11.04 -13.85 16.78
CA GLU A 215 10.62 -13.20 18.05
C GLU A 215 9.32 -12.37 17.97
N GLU A 216 8.82 -12.04 16.78
CA GLU A 216 7.60 -11.23 16.57
C GLU A 216 6.58 -11.87 15.60
N GLU A 217 6.73 -13.15 15.23
CA GLU A 217 5.84 -13.80 14.25
C GLU A 217 5.13 -15.05 14.79
N ASP A 218 3.80 -14.96 14.82
CA ASP A 218 2.88 -16.04 15.13
C ASP A 218 2.49 -16.80 13.84
N GLY A 219 2.95 -18.05 13.69
CA GLY A 219 2.52 -18.96 12.61
C GLY A 219 1.32 -19.80 13.04
N SER A 220 0.27 -19.93 12.22
CA SER A 220 -0.93 -20.74 12.57
C SER A 220 -1.03 -22.05 11.79
N CYS A 221 -1.40 -23.14 12.48
CA CYS A 221 -1.71 -24.43 11.85
C CYS A 221 -3.23 -24.59 11.64
N ASN A 222 -3.65 -24.89 10.41
CA ASN A 222 -5.04 -25.22 10.08
C ASN A 222 -5.12 -26.69 9.64
N ILE A 223 -5.83 -27.53 10.40
CA ILE A 223 -6.06 -28.93 10.06
C ILE A 223 -7.42 -29.07 9.37
N ARG A 224 -7.42 -29.54 8.12
CA ARG A 224 -8.65 -29.95 7.45
C ARG A 224 -9.01 -31.36 7.89
N VAL A 225 -10.19 -31.50 8.50
CA VAL A 225 -10.74 -32.79 8.94
C VAL A 225 -12.06 -33.05 8.21
N ASP A 226 -12.41 -34.33 8.10
CA ASP A 226 -13.73 -34.72 7.61
C ASP A 226 -14.82 -34.05 8.47
N ARG A 227 -15.81 -33.43 7.82
CA ARG A 227 -16.88 -32.70 8.50
C ARG A 227 -17.62 -33.59 9.49
N ASN A 228 -17.92 -34.83 9.14
CA ASN A 228 -18.68 -35.73 10.02
C ASN A 228 -17.85 -36.16 11.24
N VAL A 229 -16.55 -36.40 11.06
CA VAL A 229 -15.62 -36.63 12.17
C VAL A 229 -15.56 -35.41 13.10
N LEU A 230 -15.45 -34.21 12.55
CA LEU A 230 -15.42 -32.96 13.32
C LEU A 230 -16.73 -32.73 14.09
N MET A 231 -17.88 -32.87 13.43
CA MET A 231 -19.19 -32.71 14.08
C MET A 231 -19.37 -33.70 15.23
N ARG A 232 -18.94 -34.96 15.05
CA ARG A 232 -18.96 -35.96 16.13
C ARG A 232 -18.03 -35.58 17.27
N ALA A 233 -16.84 -35.04 16.99
CA ALA A 233 -15.93 -34.57 18.02
C ALA A 233 -16.51 -33.37 18.79
N ILE A 234 -17.05 -32.37 18.10
CA ILE A 234 -17.72 -31.20 18.70
C ILE A 234 -18.82 -31.64 19.66
N HIS A 235 -19.66 -32.59 19.24
CA HIS A 235 -20.71 -33.14 20.10
C HIS A 235 -20.12 -33.94 21.28
N ARG A 236 -19.15 -34.82 21.03
CA ARG A 236 -18.51 -35.65 22.05
C ARG A 236 -17.85 -34.83 23.16
N PHE A 237 -17.27 -33.69 22.81
CA PHE A 237 -16.56 -32.80 23.74
C PHE A 237 -17.42 -31.61 24.21
N GLY A 238 -18.73 -31.61 23.93
CA GLY A 238 -19.64 -30.59 24.46
C GLY A 238 -19.37 -29.17 23.96
N MET A 239 -18.73 -28.99 22.80
CA MET A 239 -18.37 -27.68 22.24
C MET A 239 -19.57 -26.98 21.57
N THR A 240 -20.73 -26.99 22.25
CA THR A 240 -22.04 -26.57 21.72
C THR A 240 -22.15 -25.06 21.47
N LYS A 241 -21.18 -24.26 21.95
CA LYS A 241 -21.12 -22.80 21.74
C LYS A 241 -20.44 -22.39 20.43
N LEU A 242 -19.82 -23.32 19.69
CA LEU A 242 -19.25 -23.02 18.38
C LEU A 242 -20.38 -22.72 17.38
N LYS A 243 -20.42 -21.49 16.86
CA LYS A 243 -21.30 -21.14 15.74
C LYS A 243 -20.73 -21.77 14.48
N LEU A 244 -21.33 -22.88 14.06
CA LEU A 244 -21.02 -23.57 12.83
C LEU A 244 -21.98 -23.04 11.77
N GLU A 245 -21.56 -21.97 11.09
CA GLU A 245 -22.24 -21.46 9.89
C GLU A 245 -21.96 -22.35 8.67
#